data_AF-A0A6I4MWZ0-F1
#
_entry.id   AF-A0A6I4MWZ0-F1
#
_cell.length_a   1.000
_cell.length_b   1.000
_cell.length_c   1.000
_cell.angle_alpha   90.00
_cell.angle_beta   90.00
_cell.angle_gamma   90.00
#
_symmetry.space_group_name_H-M   'P 1'
#
loop_
_entity.id
_entity.type
_entity.pdbx_description
1 polymer ?
#
loop_
_entity_poly.entity_id
_entity_poly.type
_entity_poly.pdbx_seq_one_letter_code
_entity_poly.pdbx_strand_id
1 'polypeptide(L)' 'MTLRIPDDLDPSIRAAAAAVGMSLNAYIVRAARRQSVLDAAQQLSALGLGDDLAGEGDLL' A
#
# COMPACT_ATOMS: atom_id res chain seq x y z
N MET A 1 -1.67 11.20 13.98
CA MET A 1 -2.78 10.34 13.53
C MET A 1 -2.66 9.00 14.25
N THR A 2 -3.75 8.44 14.75
CA THR A 2 -3.77 7.13 15.43
C THR A 2 -4.72 6.21 14.68
N LEU A 3 -4.31 4.95 14.50
CA LEU A 3 -5.04 3.96 13.72
C LEU A 3 -5.34 2.78 14.65
N ARG A 4 -6.60 2.38 14.74
CA ARG A 4 -7.00 1.21 15.53
C ARG A 4 -6.90 -0.02 14.66
N ILE A 5 -6.06 -0.96 15.07
CA ILE A 5 -5.87 -2.24 14.40
C ILE A 5 -6.71 -3.27 15.19
N PRO A 6 -7.53 -4.10 14.52
CA PRO A 6 -8.19 -5.22 15.16
C PRO A 6 -7.19 -6.16 15.83
N ASP A 7 -7.52 -6.65 17.03
CA ASP A 7 -6.60 -7.44 17.86
C ASP A 7 -6.20 -8.77 17.19
N ASP A 8 -7.04 -9.32 16.32
CA ASP A 8 -6.77 -10.51 15.52
C ASP A 8 -5.73 -10.25 14.42
N LEU A 9 -5.62 -9.01 13.93
CA LEU A 9 -4.70 -8.64 12.86
C LEU A 9 -3.36 -8.09 13.39
N ASP A 10 -3.32 -7.47 14.57
CA ASP A 10 -2.11 -6.87 15.13
C ASP A 10 -0.89 -7.83 15.17
N PRO A 11 -1.02 -9.10 15.60
CA PRO A 11 0.10 -10.04 15.61
C PRO A 11 0.68 -10.30 14.21
N SER A 12 -0.19 -10.47 13.20
CA SER A 12 0.23 -10.75 11.83
C SER A 12 0.93 -9.55 11.18
N ILE A 13 0.44 -8.33 11.42
CA ILE A 13 1.03 -7.11 10.89
C ILE A 13 2.39 -6.84 11.54
N ARG A 14 2.52 -7.05 12.86
CA ARG A 14 3.81 -6.94 13.55
C ARG A 14 4.82 -7.96 13.04
N ALA A 15 4.39 -9.20 12.83
CA ALA A 15 5.26 -10.24 12.28
C ALA A 15 5.75 -9.88 10.86
N ALA A 16 4.86 -9.36 10.00
CA ALA A 16 5.22 -8.91 8.66
C ALA A 16 6.21 -7.74 8.68
N ALA A 17 5.99 -6.75 9.55
CA ALA A 17 6.91 -5.62 9.73
C ALA A 17 8.30 -6.08 10.22
N ALA A 18 8.34 -7.00 11.19
CA ALA A 18 9.57 -7.58 11.70
C ALA A 18 10.33 -8.40 10.63
N ALA A 19 9.62 -9.16 9.80
CA ALA A 19 10.21 -9.96 8.72
C ALA A 19 10.96 -9.11 7.69
N VAL A 20 10.56 -7.85 7.49
CA VAL A 20 11.24 -6.88 6.61
C VAL A 20 12.11 -5.88 7.37
N GLY A 21 12.33 -6.09 8.67
CA GLY A 21 13.19 -5.24 9.51
C GLY A 21 12.68 -3.80 9.68
N MET A 22 11.37 -3.57 9.53
CA MET A 22 10.76 -2.24 9.64
C MET A 22 10.05 -2.06 10.98
N SER A 23 9.99 -0.81 11.45
CA SER A 23 9.05 -0.46 12.51
C SER A 23 7.61 -0.62 12.01
N LEU A 24 6.68 -0.93 12.92
CA LEU A 24 5.27 -1.08 12.57
C LEU A 24 4.71 0.16 11.86
N ASN A 25 5.08 1.36 12.32
CA ASN A 25 4.65 2.60 11.68
C ASN A 25 5.20 2.74 10.26
N ALA A 26 6.50 2.46 10.04
CA ALA A 26 7.09 2.54 8.71
C ALA A 26 6.45 1.52 7.74
N TYR A 27 6.16 0.32 8.24
CA TYR A 27 5.46 -0.72 7.49
C TYR A 27 4.04 -0.28 7.09
N ILE A 28 3.26 0.27 8.02
CA ILE A 28 1.91 0.79 7.76
C ILE A 28 1.94 1.93 6.73
N VAL A 29 2.87 2.89 6.87
CA VAL A 29 3.00 4.00 5.92
C VAL A 29 3.33 3.50 4.52
N ARG A 30 4.26 2.53 4.40
CA ARG A 30 4.59 1.90 3.11
C ARG A 30 3.39 1.19 2.50
N ALA A 31 2.65 0.43 3.31
CA ALA A 31 1.45 -0.28 2.86
C ALA A 31 0.37 0.68 2.38
N ALA A 32 0.10 1.75 3.13
CA ALA A 32 -0.85 2.79 2.75
C ALA A 32 -0.46 3.48 1.44
N ARG A 33 0.84 3.80 1.26
CA ARG A 33 1.34 4.38 0.02
C ARG A 33 1.12 3.46 -1.17
N ARG A 34 1.43 2.16 -1.03
CA ARG A 34 1.21 1.17 -2.08
C ARG A 34 -0.27 1.05 -2.43
N GLN A 35 -1.16 1.06 -1.44
CA GLN A 35 -2.60 1.02 -1.69
C GLN A 35 -3.07 2.28 -2.44
N SER A 36 -2.60 3.47 -2.06
CA SER A 36 -2.96 4.70 -2.78
C SER A 36 -2.52 4.69 -4.25
N VAL A 37 -1.38 4.08 -4.57
CA VAL A 37 -0.93 3.90 -5.96
C VAL A 37 -1.87 2.95 -6.71
N LEU A 38 -2.28 1.84 -6.09
CA LEU A 38 -3.22 0.90 -6.71
C LEU A 38 -4.60 1.52 -6.91
N ASP A 39 -5.10 2.27 -5.94
CA ASP A 39 -6.38 2.97 -6.03
C ASP A 39 -6.35 4.02 -7.16
N ALA A 40 -5.25 4.77 -7.26
CA ALA A 40 -5.04 5.71 -8.36
C ALA A 40 -4.99 5.02 -9.72
N ALA A 41 -4.28 3.89 -9.82
CA ALA A 41 -4.23 3.09 -11.05
C ALA A 41 -5.62 2.56 -11.44
N GLN A 42 -6.42 2.10 -10.48
CA GLN A 42 -7.80 1.67 -10.72
C GLN A 42 -8.68 2.83 -11.21
N GLN A 43 -8.53 4.02 -10.62
CA GLN A 43 -9.26 5.21 -11.06
C GLN A 43 -8.88 5.61 -12.50
N LEU A 44 -7.59 5.56 -12.84
CA LEU A 44 -7.11 5.86 -14.19
C LEU A 44 -7.62 4.83 -15.22
N SER A 45 -7.62 3.55 -14.85
CA SER A 45 -8.20 2.48 -15.68
C SER A 45 -9.70 2.70 -15.90
N ALA A 46 -10.45 3.09 -14.86
CA ALA A 46 -11.88 3.39 -14.97
C ALA A 46 -12.18 4.59 -15.88
N LEU A 47 -11.22 5.51 -16.05
CA LEU A 47 -11.30 6.64 -16.98
C LEU A 47 -10.89 6.29 -18.43
N GLY A 48 -10.51 5.03 -18.69
CA GLY A 48 -10.06 4.58 -20.02
C GLY A 48 -8.63 5.03 -20.37
N LEU A 49 -7.88 5.59 -19.43
CA LEU A 49 -6.51 6.09 -19.62
C LEU A 49 -5.44 5.01 -19.40
N GLY A 50 -5.86 3.75 -19.21
CA GLY A 50 -4.96 2.64 -18.89
C GLY A 50 -3.92 2.37 -19.98
N ASP A 51 -4.28 2.53 -21.26
CA ASP A 51 -3.36 2.31 -22.39
C ASP A 51 -2.43 3.51 -22.65
N ASP A 52 -2.84 4.72 -22.25
CA ASP A 52 -2.05 5.95 -22.44
C ASP A 52 -0.90 6.10 -21.42
N LEU A 53 -0.88 5.30 -20.35
CA LEU A 53 0.11 5.37 -19.27
C LEU A 53 1.34 4.47 -19.46
N ALA A 54 1.53 3.96 -20.69
CA ALA A 54 2.63 3.14 -21.21
C ALA A 54 3.90 3.04 -20.32
N GLY A 55 3.85 2.17 -19.29
CA GLY A 55 5.02 1.72 -18.54
C GLY A 55 5.55 2.62 -17.42
N GLU A 56 4.99 3.82 -17.18
CA GLU A 56 5.50 4.72 -16.12
C GLU A 56 5.14 4.25 -14.70
N GLY A 57 4.06 3.46 -14.56
CA GLY A 57 3.62 2.91 -13.28
C GLY A 57 4.48 1.77 -12.73
N ASP A 58 5.34 1.14 -13.55
CA ASP A 58 6.14 -0.04 -13.18
C ASP A 58 7.45 0.33 -12.44
N LEU A 59 7.72 1.64 -12.31
CA LEU A 59 8.91 2.20 -11.66
C LEU A 59 8.65 2.71 -10.23
N LEU A 60 7.43 2.54 -9.70
CA LEU A 60 7.02 3.01 -8.35
C LEU A 60 6.85 1.87 -7.34
#